data_AF-V9L8U4-F1
#
_entry.id   AF-V9L8U4-F1
#
_cell.length_a   1.000
_cell.length_b   1.000
_cell.length_c   1.000
_cell.angle_alpha   90.00
_cell.angle_beta   90.00
_cell.angle_gamma   90.00
#
_symmetry.space_group_name_H-M   'P 1'
#
loop_
_entity.id
_entity.type
_entity.pdbx_description
1 polymer ?
#
loop_
_entity_poly.entity_id
_entity_poly.type
_entity_poly.pdbx_seq_one_letter_code
_entity_poly.pdbx_strand_id
1 'polypeptide(L)'
;RSGPPAGSLPLPPSPTEVDNLFEKEKKDYIFCLNQSLSLFRPRHVLLVEDDAVPRPDIFPVLRDLLRRRSAKRQVRESLYLKLYHPERLQGYLNPEPMRLAEWVGLGLVGGSALALAARRVVGKPTRSKTSFLLLVVYCMGLAEMLGRTYLLELRRCSPQLYALAPVTECCTPAMVYPAPAARLVVRYLQHVHCRPGLAKDTVLYQALSLYGQHGYSVEPNLVSHVGFYSTLRGLG
;
A
#
# COMPACT_ATOMS: atom_id res chain seq x y z
N ARG A 1 31.69 -3.94 53.70
CA ARG A 1 30.50 -3.05 53.54
C ARG A 1 30.82 -2.05 52.44
N SER A 2 29.92 -1.90 51.47
CA SER A 2 29.79 -0.86 50.40
C SER A 2 29.92 -1.40 48.97
N GLY A 3 28.82 -1.92 48.44
CA GLY A 3 28.60 -2.05 46.99
C GLY A 3 28.28 -0.69 46.35
N PRO A 4 28.29 -0.59 45.01
CA PRO A 4 28.07 0.66 44.30
C PRO A 4 26.62 1.14 44.43
N PRO A 5 26.36 2.47 44.36
CA PRO A 5 25.01 3.00 44.47
C PRO A 5 24.17 2.61 43.25
N ALA A 6 22.94 2.15 43.52
CA ALA A 6 21.94 1.81 42.54
C ALA A 6 21.67 2.99 41.60
N GLY A 7 21.64 2.69 40.30
CA GLY A 7 21.25 3.63 39.26
C GLY A 7 19.87 4.21 39.56
N SER A 8 19.79 5.53 39.55
CA SER A 8 18.54 6.28 39.64
C SER A 8 17.59 5.82 38.54
N LEU A 9 16.42 5.30 38.93
CA LEU A 9 15.29 5.14 38.02
C LEU A 9 14.96 6.49 37.37
N PRO A 10 14.63 6.53 36.07
CA PRO A 10 14.15 7.74 35.43
C PRO A 10 12.91 8.26 36.17
N LEU A 11 12.90 9.56 36.48
CA LEU A 11 11.75 10.25 37.03
C LEU A 11 10.55 10.12 36.07
N PRO A 12 9.31 10.00 36.59
CA PRO A 12 8.13 10.02 35.75
C PRO A 12 8.05 11.36 34.99
N PRO A 13 7.65 11.32 33.71
CA PRO A 13 7.55 12.52 32.88
C PRO A 13 6.58 13.55 33.44
N SER A 14 6.92 14.84 33.27
CA SER A 14 6.14 15.97 33.74
C SER A 14 4.81 16.15 32.97
N PRO A 15 3.78 16.82 33.55
CA PRO A 15 2.38 16.76 33.09
C PRO A 15 2.07 17.41 31.74
N THR A 16 3.06 17.94 31.02
CA THR A 16 2.93 18.46 29.65
C THR A 16 3.23 17.42 28.57
N GLU A 17 3.77 16.26 28.93
CA GLU A 17 3.90 15.07 28.08
C GLU A 17 2.64 14.18 28.18
N VAL A 18 1.45 14.78 28.01
CA VAL A 18 0.26 14.02 27.59
C VAL A 18 0.46 13.68 26.11
N ASP A 19 1.34 12.69 25.93
CA ASP A 19 1.80 11.91 24.79
C ASP A 19 1.23 12.34 23.43
N ASN A 20 1.98 13.13 22.65
CA ASN A 20 1.68 13.30 21.22
C ASN A 20 1.84 11.93 20.55
N LEU A 21 0.73 11.19 20.45
CA LEU A 21 0.68 9.83 19.93
C LEU A 21 1.33 9.74 18.54
N PHE A 22 1.14 10.74 17.68
CA PHE A 22 1.74 10.79 16.35
C PHE A 22 3.27 10.89 16.40
N GLU A 23 3.81 11.64 17.36
CA GLU A 23 5.26 11.70 17.60
C GLU A 23 5.81 10.40 18.14
N LYS A 24 5.08 9.77 19.07
CA LYS A 24 5.44 8.47 19.62
C LYS A 24 5.48 7.40 18.54
N GLU A 25 4.42 7.27 17.75
CA GLU A 25 4.35 6.36 16.60
C GLU A 25 5.54 6.57 15.64
N LYS A 26 5.89 7.82 15.35
CA LYS A 26 7.06 8.14 14.52
C LYS A 26 8.38 7.74 15.20
N LYS A 27 8.56 8.01 16.50
CA LYS A 27 9.76 7.64 17.26
C LYS A 27 9.95 6.13 17.31
N ASP A 28 8.89 5.37 17.55
CA ASP A 28 8.91 3.91 17.55
C ASP A 28 9.26 3.36 16.17
N TYR A 29 8.70 3.96 15.12
CA TYR A 29 9.04 3.63 13.73
C TYR A 29 10.52 3.83 13.42
N ILE A 30 11.08 4.99 13.80
CA ILE A 30 12.50 5.31 13.64
C ILE A 30 13.36 4.30 14.42
N PHE A 31 12.99 4.01 15.66
CA PHE A 31 13.70 3.08 16.52
C PHE A 31 13.78 1.69 15.87
N CYS A 32 12.64 1.14 15.44
CA CYS A 32 12.57 -0.18 14.81
C CYS A 32 13.41 -0.26 13.53
N LEU A 33 13.35 0.77 12.66
CA LEU A 33 14.19 0.82 11.46
C LEU A 33 15.68 0.88 11.80
N ASN A 34 16.07 1.75 12.74
CA ASN A 34 17.47 1.91 13.13
C ASN A 34 18.06 0.65 13.76
N GLN A 35 17.32 0.00 14.66
CA GLN A 35 17.74 -1.26 15.26
C GLN A 35 17.92 -2.34 14.19
N SER A 36 16.95 -2.47 13.30
CA SER A 36 17.01 -3.45 12.20
C SER A 36 18.24 -3.24 11.30
N LEU A 37 18.53 -1.98 10.93
CA LEU A 37 19.66 -1.63 10.08
C LEU A 37 21.02 -1.85 10.78
N SER A 38 21.09 -1.55 12.07
CA SER A 38 22.34 -1.59 12.85
C SER A 38 22.72 -3.02 13.22
N LEU A 39 21.75 -3.83 13.65
CA LEU A 39 21.98 -5.19 14.13
C LEU A 39 22.21 -6.19 12.99
N PHE A 40 21.46 -6.07 11.89
CA PHE A 40 21.41 -7.14 10.87
C PHE A 40 22.07 -6.79 9.53
N ARG A 41 22.43 -5.53 9.29
CA ARG A 41 22.94 -5.03 7.99
C ARG A 41 22.18 -5.60 6.77
N PRO A 42 20.84 -5.53 6.75
CA PRO A 42 20.04 -6.23 5.75
C PRO A 42 20.11 -5.55 4.38
N ARG A 43 19.72 -6.27 3.31
CA ARG A 43 19.49 -5.65 1.99
C ARG A 43 18.15 -4.89 1.94
N HIS A 44 17.13 -5.45 2.59
CA HIS A 44 15.80 -4.88 2.70
C HIS A 44 15.28 -5.04 4.13
N VAL A 45 14.52 -4.08 4.61
CA VAL A 45 13.82 -4.13 5.90
C VAL A 45 12.33 -4.20 5.61
N LEU A 46 11.66 -5.26 6.08
CA LEU A 46 10.21 -5.35 6.15
C LEU A 46 9.79 -4.85 7.53
N LEU A 47 9.04 -3.77 7.58
CA LEU A 47 8.47 -3.22 8.81
C LEU A 47 6.96 -3.43 8.79
N VAL A 48 6.44 -3.97 9.87
CA VAL A 48 5.04 -4.38 10.02
C VAL A 48 4.53 -3.82 11.35
N GLU A 49 3.36 -3.18 11.32
CA GLU A 49 2.66 -2.67 12.50
C GLU A 49 1.96 -3.82 13.24
N ASP A 50 1.62 -3.61 14.51
CA ASP A 50 0.99 -4.61 15.38
C ASP A 50 -0.45 -4.94 14.96
N ASP A 51 -1.10 -4.05 14.21
CA ASP A 51 -2.44 -4.22 13.68
C ASP A 51 -2.49 -4.75 12.23
N ALA A 52 -1.38 -5.31 11.76
CA ALA A 52 -1.27 -5.90 10.42
C ALA A 52 -1.13 -7.43 10.46
N VAL A 53 -2.02 -8.12 9.75
CA VAL A 53 -1.98 -9.58 9.62
C VAL A 53 -1.41 -9.96 8.25
N PRO A 54 -0.24 -10.64 8.18
CA PRO A 54 0.34 -11.06 6.92
C PRO A 54 -0.48 -12.17 6.26
N ARG A 55 -0.59 -12.12 4.94
CA ARG A 55 -1.18 -13.21 4.15
C ARG A 55 -0.17 -14.36 4.02
N PRO A 56 -0.64 -15.61 3.84
CA PRO A 56 0.26 -16.79 3.74
C PRO A 56 1.27 -16.71 2.58
N ASP A 57 0.94 -15.98 1.53
CA ASP A 57 1.72 -15.78 0.31
C ASP A 57 2.71 -14.61 0.38
N ILE A 58 2.83 -13.91 1.52
CA ILE A 58 3.64 -12.70 1.67
C ILE A 58 5.09 -12.88 1.21
N PHE A 59 5.79 -13.92 1.68
CA PHE A 59 7.21 -14.12 1.35
C PHE A 59 7.45 -14.60 -0.08
N PRO A 60 6.71 -15.60 -0.61
CA PRO A 60 6.80 -15.97 -2.02
C PRO A 60 6.63 -14.78 -2.97
N VAL A 61 5.62 -13.93 -2.71
CA VAL A 61 5.32 -12.76 -3.53
C VAL A 61 6.36 -11.67 -3.35
N LEU A 62 6.76 -11.34 -2.11
CA LEU A 62 7.82 -10.35 -1.87
C LEU A 62 9.14 -10.76 -2.53
N ARG A 63 9.52 -12.04 -2.46
CA ARG A 63 10.73 -12.53 -3.12
C ARG A 63 10.68 -12.32 -4.64
N ASP A 64 9.54 -12.64 -5.24
CA ASP A 64 9.33 -12.46 -6.68
C ASP A 64 9.34 -10.96 -7.06
N LEU A 65 8.61 -10.12 -6.32
CA LEU A 65 8.57 -8.68 -6.52
C LEU A 65 9.95 -8.03 -6.38
N LEU A 66 10.72 -8.37 -5.34
CA LEU A 66 12.06 -7.81 -5.11
C LEU A 66 13.04 -8.26 -6.20
N ARG A 67 12.92 -9.49 -6.71
CA ARG A 67 13.71 -9.98 -7.86
C ARG A 67 13.34 -9.24 -9.14
N ARG A 68 12.05 -9.10 -9.46
CA ARG A 68 11.58 -8.36 -10.64
C ARG A 68 11.91 -6.87 -10.55
N ARG A 69 11.81 -6.28 -9.36
CA ARG A 69 12.18 -4.89 -9.05
C ARG A 69 13.63 -4.61 -9.42
N SER A 70 14.53 -5.56 -9.18
CA SER A 70 15.95 -5.37 -9.49
C SER A 70 16.21 -5.08 -10.98
N ALA A 71 15.31 -5.53 -11.87
CA ALA A 71 15.38 -5.33 -13.31
C ALA A 71 14.81 -3.98 -13.80
N LYS A 72 13.88 -3.36 -13.06
CA LYS A 72 13.26 -2.08 -13.44
C LYS A 72 13.84 -0.94 -12.61
N ARG A 73 14.60 -0.04 -13.25
CA ARG A 73 15.30 1.07 -12.58
C ARG A 73 14.37 1.93 -11.71
N GLN A 74 13.21 2.33 -12.25
CA GLN A 74 12.25 3.17 -11.51
C GLN A 74 11.74 2.49 -10.22
N VAL A 75 11.52 1.18 -10.28
CA VAL A 75 11.10 0.41 -9.11
C VAL A 75 12.30 0.22 -8.18
N ARG A 76 13.49 -0.11 -8.69
CA ARG A 76 14.71 -0.27 -7.88
C ARG A 76 15.01 0.97 -7.04
N GLU A 77 14.84 2.16 -7.61
CA GLU A 77 15.07 3.46 -6.97
C GLU A 77 13.88 3.96 -6.13
N SER A 78 12.84 3.14 -5.93
CA SER A 78 11.70 3.52 -5.08
C SER A 78 12.08 3.63 -3.60
N LEU A 79 11.52 4.62 -2.90
CA LEU A 79 11.80 4.87 -1.48
C LEU A 79 11.31 3.70 -0.62
N TYR A 80 10.12 3.18 -0.93
CA TYR A 80 9.52 2.03 -0.27
C TYR A 80 8.56 1.28 -1.20
N LEU A 81 8.20 0.07 -0.78
CA LEU A 81 7.05 -0.69 -1.27
C LEU A 81 6.06 -0.85 -0.14
N LYS A 82 4.82 -0.46 -0.39
CA LYS A 82 3.73 -0.56 0.56
C LYS A 82 2.90 -1.81 0.28
N LEU A 83 2.62 -2.59 1.32
CA LEU A 83 2.01 -3.92 1.19
C LEU A 83 0.50 -3.92 1.44
N TYR A 84 -0.07 -2.75 1.71
CA TYR A 84 -1.48 -2.55 1.97
C TYR A 84 -1.95 -1.20 1.45
N HIS A 85 -3.12 -1.17 0.83
CA HIS A 85 -3.87 0.03 0.56
C HIS A 85 -5.34 -0.22 0.91
N PRO A 86 -6.06 0.71 1.57
CA PRO A 86 -7.42 0.47 2.01
C PRO A 86 -8.34 0.07 0.87
N GLU A 87 -9.06 -1.05 1.05
CA GLU A 87 -9.92 -1.64 0.01
C GLU A 87 -11.02 -0.66 -0.45
N ARG A 88 -11.54 0.15 0.47
CA ARG A 88 -12.53 1.21 0.14
C ARG A 88 -12.01 2.26 -0.83
N LEU A 89 -10.69 2.46 -0.90
CA LEU A 89 -10.05 3.41 -1.80
C LEU A 89 -9.55 2.75 -3.09
N GLN A 90 -9.72 1.43 -3.23
CA GLN A 90 -9.25 0.64 -4.37
C GLN A 90 -10.25 0.52 -5.52
N GLY A 91 -11.42 1.19 -5.47
CA GLY A 91 -12.44 1.16 -6.54
C GLY A 91 -11.99 1.76 -7.88
N TYR A 92 -12.78 1.53 -8.95
CA TYR A 92 -12.48 2.04 -10.29
C TYR A 92 -12.76 3.55 -10.42
N LEU A 93 -13.70 4.09 -9.64
CA LEU A 93 -14.06 5.52 -9.61
C LEU A 93 -13.02 6.41 -8.90
N ASN A 94 -11.85 5.87 -8.56
CA ASN A 94 -10.71 6.66 -8.07
C ASN A 94 -9.90 7.18 -9.28
N PRO A 95 -9.57 8.49 -9.38
CA PRO A 95 -9.00 9.16 -10.57
C PRO A 95 -7.61 8.67 -11.07
N GLU A 96 -7.12 7.51 -10.65
CA GLU A 96 -5.88 6.95 -11.17
C GLU A 96 -6.05 6.43 -12.62
N PRO A 97 -5.27 6.93 -13.60
CA PRO A 97 -5.44 6.57 -15.01
C PRO A 97 -5.36 5.07 -15.29
N MET A 98 -4.53 4.34 -14.54
CA MET A 98 -4.38 2.90 -14.68
C MET A 98 -5.67 2.14 -14.31
N ARG A 99 -6.41 2.63 -13.31
CA ARG A 99 -7.67 2.01 -12.85
C ARG A 99 -8.79 2.26 -13.84
N LEU A 100 -8.87 3.48 -14.39
CA LEU A 100 -9.81 3.80 -15.46
C LEU A 100 -9.54 2.96 -16.72
N ALA A 101 -8.27 2.79 -17.09
CA ALA A 101 -7.88 1.93 -18.21
C ALA A 101 -8.23 0.46 -17.95
N GLU A 102 -8.00 -0.05 -16.74
CA GLU A 102 -8.42 -1.39 -16.33
C GLU A 102 -9.96 -1.55 -16.43
N TRP A 103 -10.71 -0.55 -15.95
CA TRP A 103 -12.18 -0.57 -15.95
C TRP A 103 -12.76 -0.59 -17.37
N VAL A 104 -12.29 0.33 -18.22
CA VAL A 104 -12.69 0.40 -19.63
C VAL A 104 -12.26 -0.87 -20.36
N GLY A 105 -11.06 -1.39 -20.09
CA GLY A 105 -10.57 -2.65 -20.64
C GLY A 105 -11.47 -3.84 -20.30
N LEU A 106 -11.85 -3.98 -19.03
CA LEU A 106 -12.79 -5.01 -18.59
C LEU A 106 -14.16 -4.86 -19.25
N GLY A 107 -14.65 -3.63 -19.39
CA GLY A 107 -15.88 -3.32 -20.12
C GLY A 107 -15.82 -3.78 -21.57
N LEU A 108 -14.73 -3.44 -22.29
CA LEU A 108 -14.54 -3.80 -23.70
C LEU A 108 -14.42 -5.32 -23.89
N VAL A 109 -13.65 -6.00 -23.04
CA VAL A 109 -13.47 -7.46 -23.11
C VAL A 109 -14.79 -8.16 -22.77
N GLY A 110 -15.45 -7.79 -21.68
CA GLY A 110 -16.73 -8.35 -21.25
C GLY A 110 -17.84 -8.11 -22.27
N GLY A 111 -17.97 -6.87 -22.76
CA GLY A 111 -18.94 -6.51 -23.79
C GLY A 111 -18.73 -7.27 -25.10
N SER A 112 -17.48 -7.48 -25.50
CA SER A 112 -17.13 -8.29 -26.68
C SER A 112 -17.48 -9.77 -26.48
N ALA A 113 -17.20 -10.33 -25.31
CA ALA A 113 -17.53 -11.71 -24.96
C ALA A 113 -19.05 -11.93 -24.95
N LEU A 114 -19.83 -11.03 -24.34
CA LEU A 114 -21.29 -11.08 -24.33
C LEU A 114 -21.87 -10.91 -25.73
N ALA A 115 -21.34 -9.99 -26.55
CA ALA A 115 -21.78 -9.81 -27.93
C ALA A 115 -21.52 -11.07 -28.77
N LEU A 116 -20.38 -11.74 -28.57
CA LEU A 116 -20.08 -13.01 -29.22
C LEU A 116 -21.02 -14.12 -28.75
N ALA A 117 -21.27 -14.23 -27.45
CA ALA A 117 -22.20 -15.22 -26.88
C ALA A 117 -23.62 -15.00 -27.41
N ALA A 118 -24.11 -13.75 -27.43
CA ALA A 118 -25.42 -13.40 -27.98
C ALA A 118 -25.54 -13.78 -29.45
N ARG A 119 -24.50 -13.57 -30.27
CA ARG A 119 -24.47 -14.02 -31.66
C ARG A 119 -24.58 -15.54 -31.80
N ARG A 120 -23.91 -16.29 -30.92
CA ARG A 120 -23.93 -17.77 -30.94
C ARG A 120 -25.28 -18.33 -30.54
N VAL A 121 -25.98 -17.69 -29.59
CA VAL A 121 -27.28 -18.16 -29.07
C VAL A 121 -28.44 -17.72 -29.95
N VAL A 122 -28.47 -16.44 -30.35
CA VAL A 122 -29.61 -15.83 -31.06
C VAL A 122 -29.48 -15.96 -32.58
N GLY A 123 -28.29 -16.31 -33.10
CA GLY A 123 -28.03 -16.54 -34.52
C GLY A 123 -28.11 -15.31 -35.43
N LYS A 124 -28.65 -14.18 -34.93
CA LYS A 124 -28.76 -12.92 -35.67
C LYS A 124 -27.67 -11.93 -35.22
N PRO A 125 -26.82 -11.43 -36.11
CA PRO A 125 -25.84 -10.41 -35.75
C PRO A 125 -26.59 -9.09 -35.51
N THR A 126 -26.82 -8.74 -34.25
CA THR A 126 -27.15 -7.36 -33.88
C THR A 126 -25.86 -6.54 -34.02
N ARG A 127 -25.53 -6.15 -35.25
CA ARG A 127 -24.33 -5.34 -35.58
C ARG A 127 -24.54 -3.86 -35.24
N SER A 128 -25.32 -3.58 -34.20
CA SER A 128 -25.58 -2.23 -33.73
C SER A 128 -24.46 -1.78 -32.82
N LYS A 129 -23.79 -0.68 -33.20
CA LYS A 129 -22.76 -0.02 -32.36
C LYS A 129 -23.35 0.36 -30.99
N THR A 130 -24.62 0.78 -30.96
CA THR A 130 -25.34 1.13 -29.74
C THR A 130 -25.50 -0.07 -28.81
N SER A 131 -25.90 -1.23 -29.34
CA SER A 131 -26.04 -2.45 -28.53
C SER A 131 -24.69 -2.90 -27.95
N PHE A 132 -23.60 -2.81 -28.73
CA PHE A 132 -22.26 -3.09 -28.23
C PHE A 132 -21.85 -2.12 -27.11
N LEU A 133 -22.07 -0.82 -27.30
CA LEU A 133 -21.77 0.19 -26.28
C LEU A 133 -22.55 -0.08 -24.99
N LEU A 134 -23.84 -0.42 -25.08
CA LEU A 134 -24.66 -0.78 -23.92
C LEU A 134 -24.10 -2.01 -23.18
N LEU A 135 -23.63 -3.04 -23.90
CA LEU A 135 -23.00 -4.21 -23.29
C LEU A 135 -21.67 -3.86 -22.59
N VAL A 136 -20.88 -2.96 -23.17
CA VAL A 136 -19.64 -2.46 -22.56
C VAL A 136 -19.94 -1.71 -21.26
N VAL A 137 -20.87 -0.75 -21.30
CA VAL A 137 -21.30 0.02 -20.12
C VAL A 137 -21.90 -0.89 -19.06
N TYR A 138 -22.70 -1.89 -19.47
CA TYR A 138 -23.24 -2.90 -18.57
C TYR A 138 -22.13 -3.69 -17.86
N CYS A 139 -21.11 -4.15 -18.58
CA CYS A 139 -19.97 -4.86 -17.98
C CYS A 139 -19.15 -3.97 -17.05
N MET A 140 -18.96 -2.70 -17.39
CA MET A 140 -18.32 -1.72 -16.51
C MET A 140 -19.09 -1.55 -15.21
N GLY A 141 -20.42 -1.37 -15.29
CA GLY A 141 -21.30 -1.28 -14.12
C GLY A 141 -21.25 -2.55 -13.27
N LEU A 142 -21.28 -3.72 -13.90
CA LEU A 142 -21.15 -5.00 -13.20
C LEU A 142 -19.79 -5.13 -12.48
N ALA A 143 -18.69 -4.74 -13.12
CA ALA A 143 -17.36 -4.77 -12.51
C ALA A 143 -17.25 -3.83 -11.30
N GLU A 144 -17.90 -2.66 -11.35
CA GLU A 144 -17.97 -1.75 -10.21
C GLU A 144 -18.81 -2.33 -9.07
N MET A 145 -19.95 -2.98 -9.39
CA MET A 145 -20.82 -3.63 -8.38
C MET A 145 -20.17 -4.85 -7.72
N LEU A 146 -19.43 -5.66 -8.49
CA LEU A 146 -18.65 -6.77 -7.93
C LEU A 146 -17.52 -6.27 -7.03
N GLY A 147 -16.99 -5.08 -7.31
CA GLY A 147 -15.89 -4.47 -6.59
C GLY A 147 -14.52 -4.90 -7.13
N ARG A 148 -13.67 -3.90 -7.41
CA ARG A 148 -12.31 -4.11 -7.91
C ARG A 148 -11.47 -5.03 -7.02
N THR A 149 -11.63 -4.94 -5.69
CA THR A 149 -10.87 -5.74 -4.73
C THR A 149 -11.02 -7.24 -4.97
N TYR A 150 -12.23 -7.72 -5.25
CA TYR A 150 -12.47 -9.14 -5.50
C TYR A 150 -11.87 -9.60 -6.84
N LEU A 151 -11.87 -8.72 -7.86
CA LEU A 151 -11.19 -8.99 -9.12
C LEU A 151 -9.66 -9.03 -8.97
N LEU A 152 -9.10 -8.21 -8.07
CA LEU A 152 -7.67 -8.26 -7.74
C LEU A 152 -7.28 -9.57 -7.03
N GLU A 153 -8.17 -10.17 -6.24
CA GLU A 153 -7.91 -11.47 -5.60
C GLU A 153 -7.63 -12.58 -6.63
N LEU A 154 -8.16 -12.48 -7.86
CA LEU A 154 -7.85 -13.43 -8.95
C LEU A 154 -6.36 -13.43 -9.32
N ARG A 155 -5.64 -12.32 -9.07
CA ARG A 155 -4.19 -12.21 -9.33
C ARG A 155 -3.38 -13.03 -8.33
N ARG A 156 -3.96 -13.52 -7.23
CA ARG A 156 -3.24 -14.36 -6.25
C ARG A 156 -2.86 -15.73 -6.78
N CYS A 157 -3.43 -16.16 -7.90
CA CYS A 157 -3.10 -17.44 -8.55
C CYS A 157 -1.60 -17.56 -8.88
N SER A 158 -0.88 -16.45 -9.06
CA SER A 158 0.56 -16.46 -9.30
C SER A 158 1.23 -15.18 -8.79
N PRO A 159 2.41 -15.24 -8.14
CA PRO A 159 3.19 -14.07 -7.75
C PRO A 159 3.44 -13.08 -8.88
N GLN A 160 3.53 -13.57 -10.13
CA GLN A 160 3.80 -12.75 -11.31
C GLN A 160 2.67 -11.79 -11.66
N LEU A 161 1.42 -12.13 -11.28
CA LEU A 161 0.23 -11.35 -11.57
C LEU A 161 0.05 -10.17 -10.61
N TYR A 162 0.84 -10.10 -9.54
CA TYR A 162 0.87 -8.93 -8.66
C TYR A 162 1.40 -7.72 -9.42
N ALA A 163 0.66 -6.63 -9.31
CA ALA A 163 0.98 -5.36 -9.93
C ALA A 163 1.55 -4.38 -8.89
N LEU A 164 2.28 -3.39 -9.41
CA LEU A 164 2.73 -2.24 -8.65
C LEU A 164 1.94 -1.03 -9.13
N ALA A 165 1.18 -0.42 -8.22
CA ALA A 165 0.50 0.84 -8.45
C ALA A 165 1.27 1.98 -7.77
N PRO A 166 1.14 3.24 -8.23
CA PRO A 166 1.64 4.39 -7.48
C PRO A 166 1.05 4.41 -6.07
N VAL A 167 1.85 4.82 -5.09
CA VAL A 167 1.37 4.89 -3.70
C VAL A 167 0.51 6.13 -3.47
N THR A 168 -0.43 6.02 -2.54
CA THR A 168 -1.22 7.13 -1.99
C THR A 168 -0.81 7.40 -0.54
N GLU A 169 -1.17 8.58 -0.05
CA GLU A 169 -0.86 9.06 1.30
C GLU A 169 -1.25 8.09 2.43
N CYS A 170 -2.51 7.63 2.49
CA CYS A 170 -2.96 6.92 3.70
C CYS A 170 -2.37 5.53 3.86
N CYS A 171 -1.89 5.33 5.10
CA CYS A 171 -1.79 4.11 5.88
C CYS A 171 -0.47 3.36 5.65
N THR A 172 0.27 2.98 6.69
CA THR A 172 1.57 2.28 6.53
C THR A 172 1.71 0.96 7.33
N PRO A 173 0.67 0.10 7.40
CA PRO A 173 0.67 -1.07 8.29
C PRO A 173 1.73 -2.11 7.94
N ALA A 174 2.18 -2.16 6.68
CA ALA A 174 3.38 -2.90 6.33
C ALA A 174 4.09 -2.28 5.13
N MET A 175 5.39 -2.05 5.27
CA MET A 175 6.24 -1.45 4.25
C MET A 175 7.61 -2.13 4.15
N VAL A 176 8.13 -2.20 2.93
CA VAL A 176 9.46 -2.73 2.62
C VAL A 176 10.36 -1.61 2.12
N TYR A 177 11.51 -1.47 2.75
CA TYR A 177 12.53 -0.50 2.41
C TYR A 177 13.81 -1.17 1.95
N PRO A 178 14.42 -0.74 0.83
CA PRO A 178 15.85 -0.95 0.62
C PRO A 178 16.66 -0.31 1.75
N ALA A 179 17.74 -0.95 2.19
CA ALA A 179 18.58 -0.41 3.25
C ALA A 179 19.04 1.05 3.08
N PRO A 180 19.49 1.52 1.89
CA PRO A 180 19.84 2.93 1.72
C PRO A 180 18.64 3.86 1.86
N ALA A 181 17.47 3.45 1.36
CA ALA A 181 16.23 4.22 1.47
C ALA A 181 15.74 4.28 2.92
N ALA A 182 15.81 3.18 3.68
CA ALA A 182 15.47 3.15 5.09
C ALA A 182 16.31 4.16 5.91
N ARG A 183 17.62 4.24 5.64
CA ARG A 183 18.50 5.24 6.27
C ARG A 183 18.10 6.66 5.92
N LEU A 184 17.67 6.90 4.67
CA LEU A 184 17.17 8.19 4.23
C LEU A 184 15.88 8.56 4.98
N VAL A 185 14.90 7.66 5.08
CA VAL A 185 13.65 7.99 5.79
C VAL A 185 13.88 8.17 7.28
N VAL A 186 14.76 7.39 7.91
CA VAL A 186 15.13 7.64 9.31
C VAL A 186 15.67 9.05 9.49
N ARG A 187 16.66 9.46 8.67
CA ARG A 187 17.22 10.81 8.75
C ARG A 187 16.15 11.87 8.54
N TYR A 188 15.25 11.67 7.59
CA TYR A 188 14.15 12.59 7.33
C TYR A 188 13.20 12.71 8.52
N LEU A 189 12.69 11.58 9.03
CA LEU A 189 11.73 11.54 10.14
C LEU A 189 12.31 12.10 11.45
N GLN A 190 13.63 12.03 11.65
CA GLN A 190 14.30 12.66 12.81
C GLN A 190 14.18 14.19 12.82
N HIS A 191 14.03 14.83 11.64
CA HIS A 191 13.98 16.29 11.51
C HIS A 191 12.54 16.84 11.38
N VAL A 192 11.53 15.96 11.39
CA VAL A 192 10.12 16.36 11.26
C VAL A 192 9.41 16.16 12.59
N HIS A 193 8.51 17.08 12.95
CA HIS A 193 7.61 16.93 14.10
C HIS A 193 6.18 16.63 13.62
N CYS A 194 5.72 15.42 13.87
CA CYS A 194 4.37 14.92 13.67
C CYS A 194 3.41 15.53 14.70
N ARG A 195 2.17 15.71 14.27
CA ARG A 195 1.08 16.31 15.05
C ARG A 195 -0.26 15.89 14.43
N PRO A 196 -1.41 16.14 15.07
CA PRO A 196 -2.70 15.94 14.41
C PRO A 196 -2.74 16.62 13.04
N GLY A 197 -3.15 15.90 12.00
CA GLY A 197 -3.14 16.35 10.60
C GLY A 197 -1.80 16.24 9.86
N LEU A 198 -0.71 15.87 10.55
CA LEU A 198 0.61 15.60 9.97
C LEU A 198 1.19 14.34 10.63
N ALA A 199 0.56 13.20 10.35
CA ALA A 199 1.00 11.91 10.86
C ALA A 199 2.22 11.40 10.07
N LYS A 200 2.86 10.36 10.62
CA LYS A 200 3.98 9.65 9.99
C LYS A 200 3.72 9.31 8.51
N ASP A 201 2.51 8.82 8.20
CA ASP A 201 2.12 8.40 6.86
C ASP A 201 2.16 9.57 5.85
N THR A 202 1.58 10.71 6.24
CA THR A 202 1.60 11.95 5.46
C THR A 202 3.04 12.43 5.24
N VAL A 203 3.85 12.42 6.28
CA VAL A 203 5.27 12.82 6.21
C VAL A 203 6.04 11.90 5.26
N LEU A 204 5.86 10.57 5.36
CA LEU A 204 6.49 9.61 4.46
C LEU A 204 6.04 9.76 3.01
N TYR A 205 4.78 10.14 2.78
CA TYR A 205 4.29 10.45 1.44
C TYR A 205 4.92 11.74 0.87
N GLN A 206 5.02 12.80 1.69
CA GLN A 206 5.70 14.05 1.31
C GLN A 206 7.19 13.84 0.98
N ALA A 207 7.85 12.89 1.64
CA ALA A 207 9.24 12.53 1.38
C ALA A 207 9.49 12.12 -0.09
N LEU A 208 8.49 11.53 -0.77
CA LEU A 208 8.58 11.14 -2.17
C LEU A 208 8.86 12.34 -3.06
N SER A 209 8.08 13.41 -2.88
CA SER A 209 8.25 14.66 -3.62
C SER A 209 9.58 15.35 -3.26
N LEU A 210 9.90 15.41 -1.96
CA LEU A 210 11.11 16.07 -1.46
C LEU A 210 12.39 15.46 -2.04
N TYR A 211 12.44 14.13 -2.17
CA TYR A 211 13.61 13.42 -2.69
C TYR A 211 13.52 13.10 -4.18
N GLY A 212 12.46 13.52 -4.87
CA GLY A 212 12.22 13.15 -6.28
C GLY A 212 12.15 11.64 -6.51
N GLN A 213 11.67 10.88 -5.51
CA GLN A 213 11.56 9.42 -5.56
C GLN A 213 10.11 8.97 -5.70
N HIS A 214 9.93 7.73 -6.15
CA HIS A 214 8.62 7.09 -6.23
C HIS A 214 8.40 6.12 -5.08
N GLY A 215 7.14 5.96 -4.69
CA GLY A 215 6.68 4.87 -3.84
C GLY A 215 5.65 4.04 -4.60
N TYR A 216 5.64 2.73 -4.36
CA TYR A 216 4.67 1.84 -4.99
C TYR A 216 3.89 1.06 -3.95
N SER A 217 2.62 0.81 -4.22
CA SER A 217 1.77 -0.14 -3.50
C SER A 217 1.67 -1.44 -4.30
N VAL A 218 1.61 -2.55 -3.57
CA VAL A 218 1.43 -3.89 -4.15
C VAL A 218 -0.06 -4.19 -4.24
N GLU A 219 -0.52 -4.63 -5.42
CA GLU A 219 -1.90 -5.06 -5.65
C GLU A 219 -1.94 -6.50 -6.20
N PRO A 220 -2.66 -7.44 -5.54
CA PRO A 220 -3.47 -7.28 -4.32
C PRO A 220 -2.64 -7.11 -3.04
N ASN A 221 -3.30 -6.67 -1.96
CA ASN A 221 -2.66 -6.44 -0.64
C ASN A 221 -2.01 -7.72 -0.10
N LEU A 222 -0.81 -7.61 0.48
CA LEU A 222 -0.08 -8.73 1.10
C LEU A 222 -0.25 -8.81 2.62
N VAL A 223 -0.82 -7.77 3.22
CA VAL A 223 -1.28 -7.78 4.60
C VAL A 223 -2.73 -7.29 4.67
N SER A 224 -3.45 -7.72 5.69
CA SER A 224 -4.77 -7.19 6.05
C SER A 224 -4.62 -6.31 7.30
N HIS A 225 -5.31 -5.19 7.32
CA HIS A 225 -5.32 -4.28 8.47
C HIS A 225 -6.48 -4.67 9.40
N VAL A 226 -6.18 -5.02 10.65
CA VAL A 226 -7.14 -5.50 11.65
C VAL A 226 -7.42 -4.43 12.73
N GLY A 227 -6.71 -3.30 12.67
CA GLY A 227 -6.89 -2.17 13.57
C GLY A 227 -8.24 -1.48 13.40
N PHE A 228 -9.05 -1.46 14.47
CA PHE A 228 -10.43 -0.93 14.48
C PHE A 228 -10.50 0.62 14.37
N TYR A 229 -9.38 1.35 14.49
CA TYR A 229 -9.40 2.78 14.84
C TYR A 229 -8.71 3.79 13.89
N SER A 230 -8.08 3.36 12.79
CA SER A 230 -7.45 4.31 11.85
C SER A 230 -8.38 4.77 10.71
N THR A 231 -9.58 4.20 10.61
CA THR A 231 -10.54 4.45 9.52
C THR A 231 -11.44 5.67 9.76
N LEU A 232 -11.58 6.11 11.02
CA LEU A 232 -12.51 7.17 11.46
C LEU A 232 -11.90 8.58 11.60
N ARG A 233 -10.58 8.76 11.50
CA ARG A 233 -9.94 10.06 11.72
C ARG A 233 -10.06 11.07 10.55
N GLY A 234 -10.88 10.74 9.53
CA GLY A 234 -11.22 11.62 8.41
C GLY A 234 -12.58 12.33 8.55
N LEU A 235 -13.25 12.19 9.68
CA LEU A 235 -14.46 12.94 10.04
C LEU A 235 -14.22 13.59 11.42
N GLY A 236 -13.73 14.83 11.39
CA GLY A 236 -13.45 15.65 12.56
C GLY A 236 -12.85 16.97 12.13
#